data_AF-A0A444V6F0-F1
#
_entry.id   AF-A0A444V6F0-F1
#
_cell.length_a   1.000
_cell.length_b   1.000
_cell.length_c   1.000
_cell.angle_alpha   90.00
_cell.angle_beta   90.00
_cell.angle_gamma   90.00
#
_symmetry.space_group_name_H-M   'P 1'
#
loop_
_entity.id
_entity.type
_entity.pdbx_description
1 polymer ?
#
loop_
_entity_poly.entity_id
_entity_poly.type
_entity_poly.pdbx_seq_one_letter_code
_entity_poly.pdbx_strand_id
1 'polypeptide(L)'
;MLFNPDVPGLRSSVFIDSLQQEAQRALREILVPLHPEDRGRFARILLTASTLNTTPPALITELFFRPVIGQADLLELLAEMLLAK
;
A
#
# COMPACT_ATOMS: atom_id res chain seq x y z
N MET A 1 -0.84 1.15 1.30
CA MET A 1 -1.71 0.72 0.16
C MET A 1 -1.43 1.61 -1.04
N LEU A 2 -1.42 1.06 -2.27
CA LEU A 2 -1.15 1.83 -3.49
C LEU A 2 -2.36 2.67 -3.94
N PHE A 3 -3.53 2.05 -4.09
CA PHE A 3 -4.76 2.73 -4.46
C PHE A 3 -5.48 3.20 -3.19
N ASN A 4 -5.16 4.41 -2.73
CA ASN A 4 -5.81 5.05 -1.59
C ASN A 4 -6.52 6.34 -2.06
N PRO A 5 -7.87 6.39 -2.11
CA PRO A 5 -8.60 7.57 -2.58
C PRO A 5 -8.55 8.75 -1.60
N ASP A 6 -8.15 8.51 -0.34
CA ASP A 6 -8.11 9.52 0.71
C ASP A 6 -6.83 10.38 0.69
N VAL A 7 -5.91 10.12 -0.26
CA VAL A 7 -4.67 10.91 -0.37
C VAL A 7 -5.02 12.35 -0.79
N PRO A 8 -4.59 13.37 -0.01
CA PRO A 8 -4.86 14.76 -0.35
C PRO A 8 -4.24 15.16 -1.70
N GLY A 9 -4.98 15.96 -2.48
CA GLY A 9 -4.50 16.49 -3.76
C GLY A 9 -4.67 15.55 -4.97
N LEU A 10 -5.29 14.37 -4.79
CA LEU A 10 -5.63 13.50 -5.91
C LEU A 10 -6.67 14.14 -6.84
N ARG A 11 -6.34 14.22 -8.13
CA ARG A 11 -7.27 14.67 -9.18
C ARG A 11 -8.26 13.60 -9.62
N SER A 12 -7.91 12.34 -9.42
CA SER A 12 -8.63 11.17 -9.93
C SER A 12 -9.06 10.24 -8.80
N SER A 13 -9.51 10.80 -7.67
CA SER A 13 -9.91 10.03 -6.48
C SER A 13 -10.97 8.96 -6.80
N VAL A 14 -11.98 9.30 -7.61
CA VAL A 14 -13.03 8.36 -8.04
C VAL A 14 -12.45 7.17 -8.82
N PHE A 15 -11.49 7.42 -9.71
CA PHE A 15 -10.85 6.34 -10.46
C PHE A 15 -9.97 5.45 -9.55
N ILE A 16 -9.25 6.07 -8.62
CA ILE A 16 -8.44 5.36 -7.62
C ILE A 16 -9.31 4.50 -6.69
N ASP A 17 -10.49 4.98 -6.30
CA ASP A 17 -11.46 4.21 -5.54
C ASP A 17 -11.90 2.94 -6.31
N SER A 18 -12.23 3.08 -7.60
CA SER A 18 -12.55 1.92 -8.45
C SER A 18 -11.39 0.91 -8.52
N LEU A 19 -10.14 1.37 -8.62
CA LEU A 19 -8.97 0.48 -8.61
C LEU A 19 -8.78 -0.21 -7.26
N GLN A 20 -9.04 0.50 -6.15
CA GLN A 20 -9.00 -0.10 -4.82
C GLN A 20 -10.06 -1.20 -4.68
N GLN A 21 -11.30 -0.93 -5.13
CA GLN A 21 -12.41 -1.89 -5.11
C GLN A 21 -12.09 -3.14 -5.94
N GLU A 22 -11.51 -2.96 -7.14
CA GLU A 22 -11.13 -4.08 -8.00
C GLU A 22 -10.04 -4.96 -7.35
N ALA A 23 -9.02 -4.34 -6.75
CA ALA A 23 -7.97 -5.07 -6.03
C ALA A 23 -8.54 -5.86 -4.83
N GLN A 24 -9.45 -5.26 -4.07
CA GLN A 24 -10.11 -5.93 -2.94
C GLN A 24 -11.05 -7.05 -3.39
N ARG A 25 -11.74 -6.87 -4.52
CA ARG A 25 -12.59 -7.88 -5.13
C ARG A 25 -11.76 -9.09 -5.55
N ALA A 26 -10.69 -8.89 -6.32
CA ALA A 26 -9.79 -9.96 -6.74
C ALA A 26 -9.22 -10.72 -5.54
N LEU A 27 -8.83 -10.02 -4.48
CA LEU A 27 -8.37 -10.65 -3.24
C LEU A 27 -9.46 -11.53 -2.59
N ARG A 28 -10.71 -11.04 -2.54
CA ARG A 28 -11.84 -11.81 -1.98
C ARG A 28 -12.15 -13.05 -2.80
N GLU A 29 -12.14 -12.93 -4.13
CA GLU A 29 -12.40 -14.05 -5.06
C GLU A 29 -11.40 -15.18 -4.90
N ILE A 30 -10.15 -14.88 -4.49
CA ILE A 30 -9.13 -15.89 -4.18
C ILE A 30 -9.33 -16.49 -2.79
N LEU A 31 -9.59 -15.65 -1.78
CA LEU A 31 -9.61 -16.09 -0.38
C LEU A 31 -10.83 -16.93 -0.01
N VAL A 32 -12.01 -16.60 -0.54
CA VAL A 32 -13.26 -17.27 -0.19
C VAL A 32 -13.25 -18.75 -0.59
N PRO A 33 -12.85 -19.14 -1.82
CA PRO A 33 -12.78 -20.55 -2.19
C PRO A 33 -11.67 -21.33 -1.48
N LEU A 34 -10.53 -20.68 -1.20
CA LEU A 34 -9.39 -21.34 -0.55
C LEU A 34 -9.66 -21.66 0.93
N HIS A 35 -10.46 -20.82 1.60
CA HIS A 35 -10.72 -20.93 3.04
C HIS A 35 -12.19 -20.64 3.39
N PRO A 36 -13.13 -21.50 2.96
CA PRO A 36 -14.57 -21.25 3.11
C PRO A 36 -15.03 -21.17 4.58
N GLU A 37 -14.33 -21.87 5.48
CA GLU A 37 -14.62 -21.87 6.92
C GLU A 37 -14.12 -20.60 7.64
N ASP A 38 -13.14 -19.88 7.06
CA ASP A 38 -12.57 -18.66 7.65
C ASP A 38 -13.18 -17.40 7.01
N ARG A 39 -14.48 -17.19 7.28
CA ARG A 39 -15.25 -16.04 6.78
C ARG A 39 -14.67 -14.68 7.22
N GLY A 40 -13.89 -14.65 8.31
CA GLY A 40 -13.26 -13.44 8.83
C GLY A 40 -11.91 -13.11 8.20
N ARG A 41 -11.32 -14.03 7.43
CA ARG A 41 -9.96 -13.88 6.89
C ARG A 41 -9.75 -12.63 6.06
N PHE A 42 -10.70 -12.33 5.17
CA PHE A 42 -10.63 -11.15 4.32
C PHE A 42 -10.55 -9.87 5.15
N ALA A 43 -11.45 -9.71 6.13
CA ALA A 43 -11.45 -8.55 7.02
C ALA A 43 -10.15 -8.45 7.83
N ARG A 44 -9.68 -9.57 8.38
CA ARG A 44 -8.42 -9.60 9.15
C ARG A 44 -7.22 -9.17 8.29
N ILE A 45 -7.12 -9.63 7.04
CA ILE A 45 -6.06 -9.20 6.12
C ILE A 45 -6.14 -7.70 5.85
N LEU A 46 -7.33 -7.16 5.57
CA LEU A 46 -7.49 -5.71 5.36
C LEU A 46 -7.13 -4.89 6.61
N LEU A 47 -7.49 -5.37 7.80
CA LEU A 47 -7.12 -4.74 9.07
C LEU A 47 -5.61 -4.80 9.32
N THR A 48 -4.96 -5.94 9.08
CA THR A 48 -3.50 -6.04 9.18
C THR A 48 -2.83 -5.11 8.17
N ALA A 49 -3.33 -5.03 6.94
CA ALA A 49 -2.82 -4.10 5.94
C ALA A 49 -2.99 -2.63 6.37
N SER A 50 -4.11 -2.27 7.01
CA SER A 50 -4.33 -0.92 7.51
C SER A 50 -3.41 -0.57 8.68
N THR A 51 -3.06 -1.55 9.54
CA THR A 51 -2.06 -1.31 10.59
C THR A 51 -0.68 -0.96 10.06
N LEU A 52 -0.32 -1.32 8.82
CA LEU A 52 0.96 -0.91 8.25
C LEU A 52 1.05 0.61 8.06
N ASN A 53 -0.08 1.30 7.87
CA ASN A 53 -0.13 2.75 7.70
C ASN A 53 0.23 3.52 8.99
N THR A 54 0.29 2.87 10.15
CA THR A 54 0.69 3.52 11.41
C THR A 54 2.21 3.56 11.58
N THR A 55 2.96 2.88 10.71
CA THR A 55 4.43 2.87 10.77
C THR A 55 4.96 4.19 10.22
N PRO A 56 5.75 4.96 11.00
CA PRO A 56 6.31 6.22 10.53
C PRO A 56 7.25 6.00 9.34
N PRO A 57 7.07 6.69 8.19
CA PRO A 57 7.96 6.55 7.05
C PRO A 57 9.42 6.87 7.39
N ALA A 58 9.65 7.87 8.24
CA ALA A 58 10.99 8.23 8.71
C ALA A 58 11.70 7.07 9.43
N LEU A 59 10.97 6.27 10.20
CA LEU A 59 11.54 5.10 10.87
C LEU A 59 11.98 4.04 9.86
N ILE A 60 11.20 3.83 8.80
CA ILE A 60 11.55 2.91 7.70
C ILE A 60 12.82 3.41 7.00
N THR A 61 12.91 4.71 6.71
CA THR A 61 14.10 5.32 6.10
C THR A 61 15.34 5.09 6.98
N GLU A 62 15.26 5.40 8.27
CA GLU A 62 16.40 5.27 9.18
C GLU A 62 16.86 3.82 9.37
N LEU A 63 15.92 2.88 9.50
CA LEU A 63 16.24 1.48 9.76
C LEU A 63 16.77 0.72 8.53
N PHE A 64 16.20 0.98 7.35
CA PHE A 64 16.45 0.14 6.17
C PHE A 64 17.22 0.83 5.05
N PHE A 65 17.06 2.16 4.89
CA PHE A 65 17.60 2.87 3.73
C PHE A 65 18.81 3.73 4.07
N ARG A 66 18.86 4.33 5.27
CA ARG A 66 19.95 5.21 5.72
C ARG A 66 21.35 4.61 5.54
N PRO A 67 21.58 3.31 5.84
CA PRO A 67 22.90 2.71 5.62
C PRO A 67 23.34 2.64 4.15
N VAL A 68 22.39 2.72 3.21
CA VAL A 68 22.62 2.59 1.76
C VAL A 68 22.63 3.95 1.07
N ILE A 69 21.64 4.81 1.36
CA ILE A 69 21.43 6.08 0.65
C ILE A 69 22.07 7.28 1.37
N GLY A 70 22.59 7.10 2.58
CA GLY A 70 23.19 8.17 3.37
C GLY A 70 22.19 9.31 3.62
N GLN A 71 22.56 10.53 3.23
CA GLN A 71 21.73 11.73 3.41
C GLN A 71 20.72 12.00 2.28
N ALA A 72 20.69 11.16 1.25
CA ALA A 72 19.75 11.34 0.14
C ALA A 72 18.29 11.20 0.59
N ASP A 73 17.40 11.98 -0.03
CA ASP A 73 15.97 11.90 0.22
C ASP A 73 15.36 10.67 -0.46
N LEU A 74 14.66 9.85 0.33
CA LEU A 74 14.08 8.60 -0.15
C LEU A 74 12.95 8.84 -1.16
N LEU A 75 12.18 9.92 -1.03
CA LEU A 75 11.11 10.23 -1.97
C LEU A 75 11.67 10.71 -3.31
N GLU A 76 12.73 11.51 -3.30
CA GLU A 76 13.44 11.91 -4.52
C GLU A 76 13.98 10.69 -5.26
N LEU A 77 14.63 9.76 -4.55
CA LEU A 77 15.12 8.52 -5.14
C LEU A 77 13.99 7.68 -5.75
N LEU A 78 12.85 7.54 -5.05
CA LEU A 78 11.70 6.81 -5.58
C LEU A 78 11.12 7.48 -6.84
N ALA A 79 11.11 8.81 -6.89
CA ALA A 79 10.68 9.55 -8.07
C ALA A 79 11.64 9.34 -9.24
N GLU A 80 12.95 9.34 -9.00
CA GLU A 80 13.95 8.99 -10.01
C GLU A 80 13.76 7.56 -10.51
N MET A 81 13.54 6.59 -9.62
CA MET A 81 13.29 5.19 -9.99
C MET A 81 12.03 5.00 -10.85
N LEU A 82 10.98 5.81 -10.64
CA LEU A 82 9.77 5.77 -11.45
C LEU A 82 9.99 6.32 -12.87
N LEU A 83 10.99 7.18 -13.06
CA LEU A 83 11.30 7.83 -14.32
C LEU A 83 12.49 7.19 -15.05
N ALA A 84 13.34 6.48 -14.32
CA ALA A 84 14.43 5.68 -14.86
C ALA A 84 13.85 4.49 -15.65
N LYS A 85 14.29 4.35 -16.90
CA LYS A 85 13.99 3.20 -17.76
C LYS A 85 15.04 2.10 -17.59
#